data_AF-A0A2K5XSL5-F1
#
_entry.id   AF-A0A2K5XSL5-F1
#
_cell.length_a   1.000
_cell.length_b   1.000
_cell.length_c   1.000
_cell.angle_alpha   90.00
_cell.angle_beta   90.00
_cell.angle_gamma   90.00
#
_symmetry.space_group_name_H-M   'P 1'
#
loop_
_entity.id
_entity.type
_entity.pdbx_description
1 polymer ?
#
loop_
_entity_poly.entity_id
_entity_poly.type
_entity_poly.pdbx_seq_one_letter_code
_entity_poly.pdbx_strand_id
1 'polypeptide(L)'
;LEILYHVLFLVLESLVVVSYFITGGIIYDVIVEPPSVGSMTDEHGHQRPVAFFAYRVNGQYIMEGLAFSFLFTMGGLGFIILDQSNAPNILQLNRFLLLFIGFICVLLIFMRMKLASYLMG
;
A
#
# COMPACT_ATOMS: atom_id res chain seq x y z
N LEU A 1 23.93 11.67 9.78
CA LEU A 1 23.60 11.85 8.35
C LEU A 1 22.59 10.79 7.90
N GLU A 2 22.84 9.50 8.13
CA GLU A 2 21.91 8.39 7.80
C GLU A 2 20.51 8.54 8.43
N ILE A 3 20.43 8.88 9.73
CA ILE A 3 19.14 9.11 10.41
C ILE A 3 18.34 10.25 9.74
N LEU A 4 19.03 11.28 9.24
CA LEU A 4 18.37 12.41 8.56
C LEU A 4 17.76 11.97 7.23
N TYR A 5 18.43 11.07 6.48
CA TYR A 5 17.89 10.50 5.24
C TYR A 5 16.68 9.60 5.50
N HIS A 6 16.73 8.78 6.56
CA HIS A 6 15.60 7.95 6.98
C HIS A 6 14.37 8.79 7.38
N VAL A 7 14.59 9.85 8.16
CA VAL A 7 13.52 10.78 8.55
C VAL A 7 12.98 11.53 7.33
N LEU A 8 13.85 12.01 6.43
CA LEU A 8 13.44 12.68 5.21
C LEU A 8 12.61 11.75 4.32
N PHE A 9 13.02 10.49 4.16
CA PHE A 9 12.29 9.49 3.37
C PHE A 9 10.87 9.26 3.92
N LEU A 10 10.72 9.08 5.23
CA LEU A 10 9.42 8.92 5.88
C LEU A 10 8.52 10.16 5.74
N VAL A 11 9.10 11.37 5.85
CA VAL A 11 8.35 12.62 5.66
C VAL A 11 7.88 12.76 4.22
N LEU A 12 8.72 12.44 3.24
CA LEU A 12 8.37 12.48 1.83
C LEU A 12 7.29 11.46 1.47
N GLU A 13 7.40 10.21 1.96
CA GLU A 13 6.36 9.18 1.85
C GLU A 13 5.02 9.68 2.42
N SER A 14 5.04 10.22 3.64
CA SER A 14 3.83 10.72 4.29
C SER A 14 3.19 11.87 3.50
N LEU A 15 3.98 12.77 2.93
CA LEU A 15 3.50 13.87 2.10
C LEU A 15 2.87 13.37 0.79
N VAL A 16 3.48 12.36 0.16
CA VAL A 16 2.96 11.72 -1.05
C VAL A 16 1.63 11.02 -0.77
N VAL A 17 1.52 10.27 0.33
CA VAL A 17 0.28 9.60 0.72
C VAL A 17 -0.82 10.62 1.03
N VAL A 18 -0.51 11.68 1.79
CA VAL A 18 -1.48 12.72 2.15
C VAL A 18 -1.95 13.50 0.92
N SER A 19 -1.04 13.90 0.04
CA SER A 19 -1.40 14.60 -1.20
C SER A 19 -2.25 13.72 -2.12
N TYR A 20 -1.91 12.44 -2.27
CA TYR A 20 -2.73 11.49 -3.02
C TYR A 20 -4.13 11.30 -2.40
N PHE A 21 -4.22 11.21 -1.07
CA PHE A 21 -5.50 11.10 -0.37
C PHE A 21 -6.39 12.33 -0.56
N ILE A 22 -5.79 13.53 -0.57
CA ILE A 22 -6.54 14.77 -0.82
C ILE A 22 -7.00 14.87 -2.28
N THR A 23 -6.13 14.59 -3.25
CA THR A 23 -6.45 14.76 -4.68
C THR A 23 -7.31 13.63 -5.25
N GLY A 24 -7.02 12.38 -4.88
CA GLY A 24 -7.72 11.18 -5.38
C GLY A 24 -8.85 10.69 -4.48
N GLY A 25 -8.79 10.96 -3.18
CA GLY A 25 -9.86 10.64 -2.24
C GLY A 25 -10.84 11.80 -2.12
N ILE A 26 -10.45 12.89 -1.45
CA ILE A 26 -11.39 13.94 -1.03
C ILE A 26 -12.02 14.70 -2.23
N ILE A 27 -11.22 15.16 -3.19
CA ILE A 27 -11.76 15.94 -4.31
C ILE A 27 -12.62 15.08 -5.25
N TYR A 28 -12.20 13.84 -5.52
CA TYR A 28 -12.97 12.89 -6.34
C TYR A 28 -14.26 12.43 -5.63
N ASP A 29 -14.20 12.20 -4.32
CA ASP A 29 -15.35 11.80 -3.51
C ASP A 29 -16.40 12.91 -3.43
N VAL A 30 -15.96 14.18 -3.30
CA VAL A 30 -16.85 15.36 -3.32
C VAL A 30 -17.50 15.60 -4.69
N ILE A 31 -16.83 15.30 -5.80
CA ILE A 31 -17.34 15.59 -7.15
C ILE A 31 -18.20 14.44 -7.70
N VAL A 32 -17.84 13.19 -7.40
CA VAL A 32 -18.39 12.02 -8.11
C VAL A 32 -19.23 11.12 -7.18
N GLU A 33 -19.19 11.33 -5.86
CA GLU A 33 -19.80 10.46 -4.83
C GLU A 33 -19.66 8.95 -5.18
N PRO A 34 -18.46 8.45 -5.50
CA PRO A 34 -18.27 7.04 -5.79
C PRO A 34 -18.60 6.23 -4.52
N PRO A 35 -19.36 5.13 -4.62
CA PRO A 35 -19.73 4.32 -3.46
C PRO A 35 -18.46 3.79 -2.79
N SER A 36 -18.39 3.87 -1.45
CA SER A 36 -17.19 3.51 -0.66
C SER A 36 -16.78 2.03 -0.83
N VAL A 37 -17.73 1.17 -1.23
CA VAL A 37 -17.57 -0.25 -1.54
C VAL A 37 -18.49 -0.56 -2.72
N GLY A 38 -17.98 -1.22 -3.77
CA GLY A 38 -18.81 -1.69 -4.88
C GLY A 38 -19.67 -2.88 -4.49
N SER A 39 -20.70 -3.19 -5.27
CA SER A 39 -21.39 -4.47 -5.18
C SER A 39 -21.43 -5.14 -6.55
N MET A 40 -21.02 -6.41 -6.62
CA MET A 40 -21.31 -7.26 -7.77
C MET A 40 -22.46 -8.19 -7.39
N THR A 41 -23.44 -8.28 -8.28
CA THR A 41 -24.49 -9.27 -8.20
C THR A 41 -23.93 -10.62 -8.66
N ASP A 42 -23.98 -11.60 -7.76
CA ASP A 42 -23.70 -13.00 -8.08
C ASP A 42 -24.78 -13.56 -9.03
N GLU A 43 -24.54 -14.70 -9.67
CA GLU A 43 -25.53 -15.32 -10.61
C GLU A 43 -26.88 -15.61 -9.94
N HIS A 44 -26.92 -15.69 -8.61
CA HIS A 44 -28.11 -15.90 -7.79
C HIS A 44 -28.77 -14.59 -7.29
N GLY A 45 -28.32 -13.41 -7.74
CA GLY A 45 -28.88 -12.10 -7.36
C GLY A 45 -28.44 -11.56 -6.00
N HIS A 46 -27.54 -12.25 -5.30
CA HIS A 46 -26.97 -11.77 -4.03
C HIS A 46 -25.92 -10.69 -4.29
N GLN A 47 -26.05 -9.54 -3.64
CA GLN A 47 -25.03 -8.50 -3.70
C GLN A 47 -23.83 -8.89 -2.82
N ARG A 48 -22.68 -9.11 -3.45
CA ARG A 48 -21.41 -9.29 -2.75
C ARG A 48 -20.64 -7.97 -2.76
N PRO A 49 -20.14 -7.50 -1.60
CA PRO A 49 -19.32 -6.31 -1.55
C PRO A 49 -18.00 -6.58 -2.27
N VAL A 50 -17.62 -5.68 -3.17
CA VAL A 50 -16.37 -5.73 -3.93
C VAL A 50 -15.55 -4.51 -3.55
N ALA A 51 -14.36 -4.78 -3.00
CA ALA A 51 -13.45 -3.75 -2.50
C ALA A 51 -12.54 -3.15 -3.59
N PHE A 52 -12.57 -3.69 -4.82
CA PHE A 52 -11.69 -3.31 -5.92
C PHE A 52 -12.50 -2.96 -7.17
N PHE A 53 -12.18 -1.84 -7.82
CA PHE A 53 -12.83 -1.43 -9.07
C PHE A 53 -12.20 -2.20 -10.24
N ALA A 54 -12.72 -3.40 -10.53
CA ALA A 54 -12.27 -4.16 -11.69
C ALA A 54 -12.62 -3.41 -13.00
N TYR A 55 -11.78 -3.53 -14.04
CA TYR A 55 -11.97 -2.97 -15.40
C TYR A 55 -11.74 -1.47 -15.66
N ARG A 56 -11.43 -0.61 -14.67
CA ARG A 56 -11.01 0.79 -14.93
C ARG A 56 -9.83 1.24 -14.09
N VAL A 57 -8.72 1.60 -14.75
CA VAL A 57 -7.48 2.09 -14.12
C VAL A 57 -7.63 3.49 -13.50
N ASN A 58 -8.56 4.30 -14.01
CA ASN A 58 -8.84 5.66 -13.53
C ASN A 58 -9.92 5.71 -12.42
N GLY A 59 -10.53 4.58 -12.08
CA GLY A 59 -11.49 4.49 -10.99
C GLY A 59 -10.85 3.77 -9.81
N GLN A 60 -10.88 4.36 -8.62
CA GLN A 60 -10.35 3.75 -7.41
C GLN A 60 -11.39 3.88 -6.30
N TYR A 61 -11.71 2.78 -5.60
CA TYR A 61 -12.53 2.87 -4.40
C TYR A 61 -11.73 3.46 -3.24
N ILE A 62 -12.39 4.15 -2.32
CA ILE A 62 -11.75 4.72 -1.11
C ILE A 62 -11.03 3.61 -0.31
N MET A 63 -11.67 2.45 -0.16
CA MET A 63 -11.09 1.29 0.53
C MET A 63 -9.86 0.74 -0.18
N GLU A 64 -9.81 0.81 -1.50
CA GLU A 64 -8.65 0.43 -2.31
C GLU A 64 -7.48 1.41 -2.09
N GLY A 65 -7.75 2.71 -2.11
CA GLY A 65 -6.75 3.75 -1.80
C GLY A 65 -6.19 3.66 -0.37
N LEU A 66 -7.04 3.42 0.62
CA LEU A 66 -6.63 3.20 2.01
C LEU A 66 -5.78 1.91 2.15
N ALA A 67 -6.17 0.83 1.50
CA ALA A 67 -5.39 -0.40 1.52
C ALA A 67 -4.01 -0.21 0.85
N PHE A 68 -3.94 0.47 -0.29
CA PHE A 68 -2.68 0.73 -0.98
C PHE A 68 -1.74 1.65 -0.20
N SER A 69 -2.24 2.74 0.38
CA SER A 69 -1.43 3.63 1.23
C SER A 69 -0.88 2.93 2.48
N PHE A 70 -1.67 2.07 3.11
CA PHE A 70 -1.20 1.25 4.24
C PHE A 70 -0.12 0.24 3.82
N LEU A 71 -0.31 -0.45 2.68
CA LEU A 71 0.69 -1.38 2.16
C LEU A 71 1.98 -0.69 1.71
N PHE A 72 1.88 0.51 1.15
CA PHE A 72 3.02 1.30 0.70
C PHE A 72 3.89 1.74 1.89
N THR A 73 3.27 2.27 2.94
CA THR A 73 3.97 2.67 4.17
C THR A 73 4.64 1.50 4.90
N MET A 74 3.95 0.35 5.01
CA MET A 74 4.57 -0.88 5.53
C MET A 74 5.74 -1.33 4.65
N GLY A 75 5.59 -1.20 3.34
CA GLY A 75 6.63 -1.49 2.37
C GLY A 75 7.90 -0.64 2.53
N GLY A 76 7.73 0.67 2.64
CA GLY A 76 8.82 1.62 2.92
C GLY A 76 9.51 1.33 4.25
N LEU A 77 8.74 1.04 5.31
CA LEU A 77 9.29 0.57 6.59
C LEU A 77 10.08 -0.74 6.44
N GLY A 78 9.65 -1.66 5.57
CA GLY A 78 10.36 -2.89 5.25
C GLY A 78 11.78 -2.66 4.72
N PHE A 79 11.96 -1.67 3.84
CA PHE A 79 13.28 -1.27 3.34
C PHE A 79 14.16 -0.65 4.42
N ILE A 80 13.60 0.19 5.30
CA ILE A 80 14.33 0.76 6.44
C ILE A 80 14.80 -0.35 7.39
N ILE A 81 13.95 -1.34 7.67
CA ILE A 81 14.29 -2.49 8.52
C ILE A 81 15.40 -3.33 7.88
N LEU A 82 15.38 -3.52 6.55
CA LEU A 82 16.44 -4.23 5.82
C LEU A 82 17.77 -3.49 5.91
N ASP A 83 17.77 -2.16 5.73
CA ASP A 83 18.97 -1.32 5.85
C ASP A 83 19.54 -1.40 7.28
N GLN A 84 18.68 -1.24 8.30
CA GLN A 84 19.07 -1.34 9.70
C GLN A 84 19.58 -2.74 10.07
N SER A 85 19.04 -3.80 9.46
CA SER A 85 19.50 -5.18 9.67
C SER A 85 20.92 -5.43 9.13
N ASN A 86 21.44 -4.55 8.27
CA ASN A 86 22.80 -4.66 7.76
C ASN A 86 23.84 -3.96 8.66
N ALA A 87 23.41 -3.26 9.71
CA ALA A 87 24.31 -2.58 10.64
C ALA A 87 25.25 -3.56 11.36
N PRO A 88 26.53 -3.22 11.60
CA PRO A 88 27.52 -4.14 12.17
C PRO A 88 27.33 -4.45 13.67
N ASN A 89 26.35 -3.85 14.35
CA ASN A 89 26.19 -3.87 15.82
C ASN A 89 25.04 -4.77 16.35
N ILE A 90 24.57 -5.75 15.59
CA ILE A 90 23.41 -6.60 15.93
C ILE A 90 23.78 -8.07 16.11
N LEU A 91 23.16 -8.74 17.09
CA LEU A 91 23.27 -10.19 17.30
C LEU A 91 22.82 -10.95 16.04
N GLN A 92 23.52 -12.04 15.68
CA GLN A 92 23.28 -12.82 14.45
C GLN A 92 21.82 -13.31 14.31
N LEU A 93 21.17 -13.72 15.40
CA LEU A 93 19.76 -14.15 15.38
C LEU A 93 18.79 -13.00 15.10
N ASN A 94 18.97 -11.85 15.77
CA ASN A 94 18.14 -10.67 15.55
C ASN A 94 18.29 -10.15 14.12
N ARG A 95 19.52 -10.17 13.58
CA ARG A 95 19.81 -9.83 12.19
C ARG A 95 19.04 -10.72 11.21
N PHE A 96 19.01 -12.03 11.45
CA PHE A 96 18.28 -12.97 10.58
C PHE A 96 16.76 -12.74 10.63
N LEU A 97 16.19 -12.52 11.83
CA LEU A 97 14.76 -12.24 12.01
C LEU A 97 14.33 -10.94 11.35
N LEU A 98 15.10 -9.86 11.53
CA LEU A 98 14.84 -8.54 10.92
C LEU A 98 14.90 -8.61 9.40
N LEU A 99 15.88 -9.35 8.86
CA LEU A 99 16.01 -9.55 7.42
C LEU A 99 14.79 -10.31 6.86
N PHE A 100 14.33 -11.35 7.55
CA PHE A 100 13.17 -12.13 7.13
C PHE A 100 11.88 -11.28 7.14
N ILE A 101 11.67 -10.49 8.19
CA ILE A 101 10.52 -9.58 8.32
C ILE A 101 10.55 -8.49 7.24
N GLY A 102 11.69 -7.83 7.04
CA GLY A 102 11.84 -6.80 6.02
C GLY A 102 11.59 -7.35 4.61
N PHE A 103 12.10 -8.55 4.33
CA PHE A 103 11.89 -9.23 3.06
C PHE A 103 10.41 -9.58 2.81
N ILE A 104 9.70 -10.11 3.81
CA ILE A 104 8.25 -10.37 3.70
C ILE A 104 7.49 -9.07 3.42
N CYS A 105 7.84 -7.98 4.13
CA CYS A 105 7.17 -6.70 3.98
C CYS A 105 7.30 -6.14 2.55
N VAL A 106 8.48 -6.26 1.95
CA VAL A 106 8.72 -5.85 0.56
C VAL A 106 7.99 -6.77 -0.44
N LEU A 107 7.99 -8.09 -0.21
CA LEU A 107 7.27 -9.05 -1.06
C LEU A 107 5.75 -8.80 -1.07
N LEU A 108 5.17 -8.38 0.05
CA LEU A 108 3.74 -8.08 0.14
C LEU A 108 3.32 -6.95 -0.81
N ILE A 109 4.15 -5.93 -0.99
CA ILE A 109 3.89 -4.85 -1.97
C ILE A 109 3.93 -5.42 -3.39
N PHE A 110 4.94 -6.25 -3.68
CA PHE A 110 5.18 -6.79 -5.02
C PHE A 110 4.03 -7.70 -5.48
N MET A 111 3.52 -8.53 -4.58
CA MET A 111 2.36 -9.39 -4.81
C MET A 111 1.09 -8.57 -5.07
N ARG A 112 0.90 -7.46 -4.34
CA ARG A 112 -0.28 -6.60 -4.48
C ARG A 112 -0.25 -5.75 -5.75
N MET A 113 0.92 -5.26 -6.17
CA MET A 113 1.09 -4.60 -7.48
C MET A 113 0.81 -5.55 -8.65
N LYS A 114 1.31 -6.78 -8.59
CA LYS A 114 1.07 -7.78 -9.64
C LYS A 114 -0.41 -8.17 -9.72
N LEU A 115 -1.09 -8.38 -8.59
CA LEU A 115 -2.50 -8.76 -8.58
C LEU A 115 -3.39 -7.70 -9.23
N ALA A 116 -3.12 -6.42 -8.99
CA ALA A 116 -3.86 -5.32 -9.65
C ALA A 116 -3.66 -5.30 -11.17
N SER A 117 -2.45 -5.62 -11.66
CA SER A 117 -2.17 -5.69 -13.10
C SER A 117 -2.75 -6.93 -13.79
N TYR A 118 -2.80 -8.09 -13.12
CA TYR A 118 -3.33 -9.33 -13.70
C TYR A 118 -4.86 -9.33 -13.83
N LEU A 119 -5.56 -8.51 -13.05
CA LEU A 119 -7.01 -8.31 -13.18
C LEU A 119 -7.41 -7.40 -14.35
N MET A 120 -6.43 -6.80 -15.05
CA MET A 120 -6.65 -5.91 -16.21
C MET A 120 -6.39 -6.58 -17.57
N GLY A 121 -5.92 -7.84 -17.59
CA GLY A 121 -5.72 -8.64 -18.81
C GLY A 121 -6.62 -9.87 -18.81
#